data_AF-A0A3B9MYG7-F1
#
_entry.id   AF-A0A3B9MYG7-F1
#
_cell.length_a   1.000
_cell.length_b   1.000
_cell.length_c   1.000
_cell.angle_alpha   90.00
_cell.angle_beta   90.00
_cell.angle_gamma   90.00
#
_symmetry.space_group_name_H-M   'P 1'
#
loop_
_entity.id
_entity.type
_entity.pdbx_description
1 polymer ?
#
loop_
_entity_poly.entity_id
_entity_poly.type
_entity_poly.pdbx_seq_one_letter_code
_entity_poly.pdbx_strand_id
1 'polypeptide(L)'
;MRRFCIRKKSTLYFIVLSLFFITTNLNAQNIAITDDDGYLPEESAMLDVSSSTKGLLIPRLTTADRITLSSTAVEGLLVFDSEESVFYYFSDAQWVNLSKGQVWSVNSNYVLLSDSTARVGIGTFTPNSKLEVRADASFTDNDTLFAVKDKSGNIVFAVFPDG
;
A
#
# COMPACT_ATOMS: atom_id res chain seq x y z
N MET A 1 -20.31 29.47 66.29
CA MET A 1 -20.07 29.62 64.83
C MET A 1 -19.03 30.72 64.62
N ARG A 2 -17.77 30.37 64.31
CA ARG A 2 -16.71 31.36 64.06
C ARG A 2 -16.81 31.83 62.61
N ARG A 3 -17.11 33.11 62.39
CA ARG A 3 -17.24 33.71 61.06
C ARG A 3 -15.86 33.75 60.40
N PHE A 4 -15.66 32.95 59.35
CA PHE A 4 -14.43 32.95 58.57
C PHE A 4 -14.41 34.22 57.70
N CYS A 5 -13.77 35.29 58.19
CA CYS A 5 -13.65 36.55 57.46
C CYS A 5 -12.42 36.47 56.54
N ILE A 6 -12.64 36.24 55.25
CA ILE A 6 -11.59 36.20 54.24
C ILE A 6 -11.04 37.62 54.06
N ARG A 7 -9.73 37.82 54.29
CA ARG A 7 -9.07 39.11 54.04
C ARG A 7 -9.11 39.42 52.54
N LYS A 8 -9.65 40.58 52.13
CA LYS A 8 -9.79 41.02 50.72
C LYS A 8 -8.54 40.84 49.86
N LYS A 9 -7.33 40.93 50.45
CA LYS A 9 -6.05 40.68 49.75
C LYS A 9 -5.83 39.21 49.38
N SER A 10 -6.28 38.26 50.20
CA SER A 10 -6.19 36.81 49.95
C SER A 10 -7.15 36.36 48.84
N THR A 11 -8.36 36.94 48.77
CA THR A 11 -9.29 36.70 47.66
C THR A 11 -8.73 37.20 46.34
N LEU A 12 -8.04 38.35 46.33
CA LEU A 12 -7.41 38.91 45.13
C LEU A 12 -6.28 38.02 44.59
N TYR A 13 -5.42 37.48 45.46
CA TYR A 13 -4.37 36.52 45.05
C TYR A 13 -4.97 35.24 44.45
N PHE A 14 -6.07 34.73 45.01
CA PHE A 14 -6.77 33.57 44.47
C PHE A 14 -7.37 33.82 43.08
N ILE A 15 -7.93 35.01 42.84
CA ILE A 15 -8.49 35.40 41.53
C ILE A 15 -7.38 35.55 40.49
N VAL A 16 -6.25 36.18 40.85
CA VAL A 16 -5.09 36.34 39.93
C VAL A 16 -4.47 34.98 39.58
N LEU A 17 -4.33 34.08 40.56
CA LEU A 17 -3.83 32.72 40.32
C LEU A 17 -4.82 31.92 39.44
N SER A 18 -6.13 32.07 39.66
CA SER A 18 -7.17 31.46 38.82
C SER A 18 -7.15 31.99 37.38
N LEU A 19 -6.94 33.29 37.15
CA LEU A 19 -6.82 33.85 35.80
C LEU A 19 -5.55 33.40 35.08
N PHE A 20 -4.44 33.17 35.80
CA PHE A 20 -3.20 32.65 35.24
C PHE A 20 -3.34 31.20 34.70
N PHE A 21 -4.23 30.40 35.29
CA PHE A 21 -4.53 29.04 34.83
C PHE A 21 -5.53 28.97 33.65
N ILE A 22 -6.22 30.08 33.31
CA ILE A 22 -7.25 30.10 32.24
C ILE A 22 -6.64 30.36 30.84
N THR A 23 -5.39 30.83 30.75
CA THR A 23 -4.80 31.28 29.47
C THR A 23 -3.93 30.26 28.74
N THR A 24 -3.79 29.02 29.23
CA THR A 24 -3.07 27.98 28.50
C THR A 24 -4.04 27.12 27.70
N ASN A 25 -4.27 27.49 26.43
CA ASN A 25 -4.86 26.57 25.45
C ASN A 25 -3.87 25.41 25.26
N LEU A 26 -4.09 24.31 25.98
CA LEU A 26 -3.39 23.06 25.75
C LEU A 26 -3.96 22.47 24.45
N ASN A 27 -3.33 22.76 23.32
CA ASN A 27 -3.57 21.97 22.11
C ASN A 27 -3.07 20.56 22.41
N ALA A 28 -3.95 19.56 22.33
CA ALA A 28 -3.49 18.18 22.30
C ALA A 28 -2.58 18.04 21.07
N GLN A 29 -1.34 17.61 21.29
CA GLN A 29 -0.42 17.30 20.20
C GLN A 29 -0.70 15.88 19.71
N ASN A 30 -0.40 15.65 18.43
CA ASN A 30 -0.46 14.32 17.83
C ASN A 30 0.54 13.37 18.49
N ILE A 31 0.35 12.06 18.34
CA ILE A 31 1.27 11.06 18.91
C ILE A 31 2.44 10.86 17.94
N ALA A 32 3.65 11.22 18.37
CA ALA A 32 4.88 10.81 17.71
C ALA A 32 5.60 9.69 18.48
N ILE A 33 6.11 8.71 17.74
CA ILE A 33 7.03 7.68 18.22
C ILE A 33 8.38 7.94 17.53
N THR A 34 9.34 8.43 18.30
CA THR A 34 10.63 8.85 17.75
C THR A 34 11.79 8.61 18.71
N ASP A 35 13.01 8.54 18.17
CA ASP A 35 14.28 8.53 18.90
C ASP A 35 15.02 9.89 18.87
N ASP A 36 14.35 10.96 18.39
CA ASP A 36 14.85 12.34 18.40
C ASP A 36 13.97 13.23 19.30
N ASP A 37 14.55 13.72 20.41
CA ASP A 37 13.88 14.59 21.37
C ASP A 37 13.51 15.97 20.77
N GLY A 38 14.11 16.36 19.64
CA GLY A 38 13.83 17.62 18.93
C GLY A 38 12.75 17.51 17.86
N TYR A 39 12.21 16.32 17.61
CA TYR A 39 11.25 16.09 16.53
C TYR A 39 9.89 16.73 16.85
N LEU A 40 9.36 17.50 15.90
CA LEU A 40 8.01 18.09 15.96
C LEU A 40 7.05 17.20 15.17
N PRO A 41 5.99 16.64 15.80
CA PRO A 41 5.03 15.79 15.10
C PRO A 41 4.30 16.52 13.97
N GLU A 42 4.05 15.83 12.86
CA GLU A 42 3.28 16.35 11.73
C GLU A 42 1.81 16.61 12.10
N GLU A 43 1.32 17.82 11.82
CA GLU A 43 -0.02 18.29 12.25
C GLU A 43 -1.17 17.44 11.67
N SER A 44 -0.97 16.84 10.49
CA SER A 44 -1.98 15.99 9.84
C SER A 44 -1.92 14.52 10.23
N ALA A 45 -0.95 14.09 11.04
CA ALA A 45 -0.75 12.68 11.39
C ALA A 45 -1.45 12.31 12.70
N MET A 46 -2.27 11.26 12.69
CA MET A 46 -2.79 10.68 13.94
C MET A 46 -1.73 9.84 14.66
N LEU A 47 -0.88 9.16 13.89
CA LEU A 47 0.31 8.44 14.34
C LEU A 47 1.48 8.88 13.46
N ASP A 48 2.49 9.45 14.09
CA ASP A 48 3.73 9.87 13.45
C ASP A 48 4.88 9.00 13.96
N VAL A 49 5.66 8.40 13.07
CA VAL A 49 6.77 7.52 13.42
C VAL A 49 8.02 8.01 12.70
N SER A 50 8.96 8.58 13.46
CA SER A 50 10.15 9.22 12.91
C SER A 50 11.40 8.63 13.55
N SER A 51 12.28 8.04 12.75
CA SER A 51 13.60 7.60 13.20
C SER A 51 14.56 7.54 12.02
N SER A 52 15.83 7.85 12.28
CA SER A 52 16.91 7.66 11.29
C SER A 52 17.55 6.27 11.36
N THR A 53 17.23 5.48 12.39
CA THR A 53 17.88 4.18 12.67
C THR A 53 16.93 3.00 12.81
N LYS A 54 15.63 3.25 12.94
CA LYS A 54 14.59 2.23 13.17
C LYS A 54 13.47 2.35 12.14
N GLY A 55 12.70 1.28 11.99
CA GLY A 55 11.51 1.25 11.14
C GLY A 55 10.27 0.79 11.91
N LEU A 56 9.12 0.81 11.22
CA LEU A 56 7.87 0.27 11.74
C LEU A 56 7.77 -1.22 11.44
N LEU A 57 7.70 -2.06 12.48
CA LEU A 57 7.43 -3.49 12.33
C LEU A 57 5.92 -3.74 12.27
N ILE A 58 5.44 -4.11 11.09
CA ILE A 58 4.05 -4.51 10.83
C ILE A 58 3.84 -5.98 11.25
N PRO A 59 2.63 -6.39 11.68
CA PRO A 59 2.35 -7.80 12.02
C PRO A 59 2.81 -8.77 10.94
N ARG A 60 3.60 -9.78 11.35
CA ARG A 60 4.12 -10.84 10.48
C ARG A 60 3.29 -12.09 10.67
N LEU A 61 2.69 -12.58 9.60
CA LEU A 61 1.79 -13.73 9.60
C LEU A 61 2.31 -14.79 8.62
N THR A 62 2.02 -16.07 8.89
CA THR A 62 2.10 -17.11 7.84
C THR A 62 1.00 -16.89 6.80
N THR A 63 1.10 -17.54 5.64
CA THR A 63 0.06 -17.48 4.61
C THR A 63 -1.28 -17.95 5.17
N ALA A 64 -1.25 -19.04 5.96
CA ALA A 64 -2.45 -19.61 6.58
C ALA A 64 -3.09 -18.66 7.60
N ASP A 65 -2.30 -17.99 8.43
CA ASP A 65 -2.81 -17.04 9.44
C ASP A 65 -3.44 -15.81 8.77
N ARG A 66 -2.79 -15.28 7.73
CA ARG A 66 -3.33 -14.17 6.93
C ARG A 66 -4.65 -14.55 6.27
N ILE A 67 -4.75 -15.74 5.66
CA ILE A 67 -6.00 -16.24 5.06
C ILE A 67 -7.11 -16.33 6.10
N THR A 68 -6.80 -16.85 7.30
CA THR A 68 -7.76 -16.97 8.41
C THR A 68 -8.26 -15.60 8.88
N LEU A 69 -7.36 -14.60 8.90
CA LEU A 69 -7.67 -13.21 9.26
C LEU A 69 -8.68 -12.54 8.31
N SER A 70 -8.87 -13.05 7.08
CA SER A 70 -9.79 -12.45 6.09
C SER A 70 -11.24 -12.33 6.59
N SER A 71 -11.65 -13.15 7.55
CA SER A 71 -12.99 -13.11 8.15
C SER A 71 -13.25 -11.89 9.05
N THR A 72 -12.19 -11.26 9.56
CA THR A 72 -12.26 -10.12 10.48
C THR A 72 -11.45 -8.91 9.99
N ALA A 73 -10.72 -9.06 8.88
CA ALA A 73 -9.95 -7.98 8.28
C ALA A 73 -10.87 -6.85 7.80
N VAL A 74 -10.39 -5.62 7.95
CA VAL A 74 -11.06 -4.38 7.52
C VAL A 74 -10.26 -3.73 6.40
N GLU A 75 -10.92 -2.92 5.58
CA GLU A 75 -10.30 -2.18 4.48
C GLU A 75 -9.06 -1.39 4.96
N GLY A 76 -7.95 -1.53 4.24
CA GLY A 76 -6.68 -0.87 4.54
C GLY A 76 -5.81 -1.56 5.60
N LEU A 77 -6.22 -2.71 6.16
CA LEU A 77 -5.38 -3.46 7.09
C LEU A 77 -4.11 -3.97 6.41
N LEU A 78 -2.94 -3.67 6.98
CA LEU A 78 -1.62 -4.02 6.43
C LEU A 78 -0.95 -5.13 7.24
N VAL A 79 -0.41 -6.14 6.55
CA VAL A 79 0.34 -7.26 7.15
C VAL A 79 1.54 -7.63 6.29
N PHE A 80 2.54 -8.29 6.88
CA PHE A 80 3.64 -8.93 6.16
C PHE A 80 3.45 -10.45 6.17
N ASP A 81 3.37 -11.06 5.00
CA ASP A 81 3.34 -12.51 4.85
C ASP A 81 4.77 -13.05 4.87
N SER A 82 5.12 -13.82 5.90
CA SER A 82 6.49 -14.30 6.12
C SER A 82 6.91 -15.47 5.24
N GLU A 83 5.96 -16.20 4.66
CA GLU A 83 6.26 -17.34 3.77
C GLU A 83 6.43 -16.86 2.34
N GLU A 84 5.58 -15.93 1.89
CA GLU A 84 5.73 -15.30 0.59
C GLU A 84 6.78 -14.19 0.58
N SER A 85 7.17 -13.67 1.75
CA SER A 85 8.08 -12.53 1.93
C SER A 85 7.58 -11.23 1.28
N VAL A 86 6.27 -10.95 1.41
CA VAL A 86 5.60 -9.83 0.74
C VAL A 86 4.61 -9.13 1.67
N PHE A 87 4.46 -7.82 1.51
CA PHE A 87 3.40 -7.03 2.14
C PHE A 87 2.05 -7.24 1.47
N TYR A 88 1.01 -7.36 2.28
CA TYR A 88 -0.38 -7.47 1.86
C TYR A 88 -1.20 -6.41 2.56
N TYR A 89 -2.10 -5.76 1.81
CA TYR A 89 -3.16 -4.95 2.40
C TYR A 89 -4.53 -5.55 2.07
N PHE A 90 -5.49 -5.39 2.96
CA PHE A 90 -6.85 -5.90 2.74
C PHE A 90 -7.68 -4.86 1.99
N SER A 91 -8.24 -5.26 0.85
CA SER A 91 -9.07 -4.40 0.02
C SER A 91 -10.13 -5.19 -0.73
N ASP A 92 -11.35 -4.67 -0.84
CA ASP A 92 -12.48 -5.30 -1.56
C ASP A 92 -12.71 -6.76 -1.12
N ALA A 93 -12.64 -7.01 0.19
CA ALA A 93 -12.77 -8.33 0.82
C ALA A 93 -11.68 -9.36 0.39
N GLN A 94 -10.54 -8.90 -0.10
CA GLN A 94 -9.42 -9.73 -0.53
C GLN A 94 -8.07 -9.19 -0.05
N TRP A 95 -7.08 -10.08 0.09
CA TRP A 95 -5.71 -9.67 0.34
C TRP A 95 -5.03 -9.31 -0.97
N VAL A 96 -4.63 -8.05 -1.09
CA VAL A 96 -3.92 -7.51 -2.25
C VAL A 96 -2.42 -7.45 -1.95
N ASN A 97 -1.64 -8.07 -2.81
CA ASN A 97 -0.19 -8.09 -2.72
C ASN A 97 0.36 -6.71 -3.12
N LEU A 98 1.06 -6.05 -2.21
CA LEU A 98 1.58 -4.69 -2.40
C LEU A 98 2.80 -4.66 -3.35
N SER A 99 3.50 -5.78 -3.50
CA SER A 99 4.68 -5.90 -4.39
C SER A 99 4.32 -6.28 -5.83
N LYS A 100 3.08 -6.70 -6.11
CA LYS A 100 2.63 -6.97 -7.48
C LYS A 100 2.41 -5.64 -8.21
N GLY A 101 3.45 -5.17 -8.87
CA GLY A 101 3.35 -4.04 -9.79
C GLY A 101 2.38 -4.30 -10.94
N GLN A 102 1.79 -3.24 -11.47
CA GLN A 102 1.00 -3.34 -12.71
C GLN A 102 1.93 -3.75 -13.85
N VAL A 103 1.62 -4.85 -14.54
CA VAL A 103 2.42 -5.34 -15.69
C VAL A 103 2.34 -4.36 -16.86
N TRP A 104 1.16 -3.76 -17.05
CA TRP A 104 0.89 -2.81 -18.12
C TRP A 104 0.61 -1.43 -17.54
N SER A 105 1.32 -0.43 -18.06
CA SER A 105 1.01 0.98 -17.88
C SER A 105 0.14 1.45 -19.04
N VAL A 106 -0.98 2.10 -18.72
CA VAL A 106 -1.88 2.69 -19.72
C VAL A 106 -1.82 4.21 -19.59
N ASN A 107 -1.45 4.88 -20.68
CA ASN A 107 -1.70 6.30 -20.89
C ASN A 107 -2.86 6.41 -21.90
N SER A 108 -3.59 7.53 -21.94
CA SER A 108 -4.73 7.74 -22.85
C SER A 108 -4.47 7.35 -24.31
N ASN A 109 -3.22 7.34 -24.77
CA ASN A 109 -2.85 7.00 -26.15
C ASN A 109 -2.07 5.68 -26.32
N TYR A 110 -1.52 5.07 -25.26
CA TYR A 110 -0.62 3.92 -25.38
C TYR A 110 -0.73 2.94 -24.21
N VAL A 111 -0.52 1.66 -24.49
CA VAL A 111 -0.32 0.59 -23.50
C VAL A 111 1.14 0.14 -23.60
N LEU A 112 1.87 0.21 -22.48
CA LEU A 112 3.30 -0.09 -22.39
C LEU A 112 3.54 -1.07 -21.25
N LEU A 113 4.64 -1.84 -21.31
CA LEU A 113 5.09 -2.63 -20.16
C LEU A 113 5.74 -1.71 -19.13
N SER A 114 5.60 -2.04 -17.84
CA SER A 114 6.18 -1.28 -16.73
C SER A 114 7.67 -1.61 -16.48
N ASP A 115 8.25 -2.54 -17.23
CA ASP A 115 9.66 -2.90 -17.16
C ASP A 115 10.54 -2.10 -18.15
N SER A 116 11.83 -2.01 -17.86
CA SER A 116 12.80 -1.23 -18.66
C SER A 116 13.16 -1.87 -20.00
N THR A 117 12.86 -3.15 -20.19
CA THR A 117 13.18 -3.89 -21.42
C THR A 117 12.05 -3.81 -22.45
N ALA A 118 10.82 -3.56 -21.99
CA ALA A 118 9.58 -3.54 -22.75
C ALA A 118 9.49 -4.73 -23.73
N ARG A 119 9.74 -5.94 -23.23
CA ARG A 119 9.67 -7.17 -24.03
C ARG A 119 8.46 -8.01 -23.63
N VAL A 120 7.63 -8.36 -24.61
CA VAL A 120 6.48 -9.25 -24.42
C VAL A 120 6.86 -10.64 -24.90
N GLY A 121 6.87 -11.61 -23.98
CA GLY A 121 7.01 -13.03 -24.29
C GLY A 121 5.68 -13.76 -24.18
N ILE A 122 5.23 -14.40 -25.26
CA ILE A 122 4.10 -15.33 -25.25
C ILE A 122 4.66 -16.73 -25.49
N GLY A 123 4.53 -17.64 -24.53
CA GLY A 123 5.17 -18.97 -24.57
C GLY A 123 6.68 -18.98 -24.28
N THR A 124 7.23 -17.84 -23.85
CA THR A 124 8.65 -17.70 -23.45
C THR A 124 8.79 -16.74 -22.27
N PHE A 125 9.66 -17.07 -21.31
CA PHE A 125 10.01 -16.19 -20.19
C PHE A 125 11.24 -15.31 -20.48
N THR A 126 11.93 -15.56 -21.60
CA THR A 126 13.18 -14.89 -21.97
C THR A 126 13.12 -14.42 -23.42
N PRO A 127 12.21 -13.50 -23.77
CA PRO A 127 12.12 -12.98 -25.12
C PRO A 127 13.42 -12.28 -25.53
N ASN A 128 13.96 -12.64 -26.70
CA ASN A 128 15.12 -11.98 -27.33
C ASN A 128 14.71 -10.81 -28.24
N SER A 129 13.42 -10.71 -28.57
CA SER A 129 12.82 -9.60 -29.33
C SER A 129 11.87 -8.76 -28.47
N LYS A 130 11.41 -7.61 -28.99
CA LYS A 130 10.41 -6.75 -28.32
C LYS A 130 9.05 -7.44 -28.17
N LEU A 131 8.66 -8.23 -29.17
CA LEU A 131 7.54 -9.16 -29.11
C LEU A 131 8.05 -10.51 -29.60
N GLU A 132 7.95 -11.53 -28.77
CA GLU A 132 8.28 -12.90 -29.13
C GLU A 132 7.10 -13.81 -28.79
N VAL A 133 6.60 -14.50 -29.81
CA VAL A 133 5.55 -15.50 -29.68
C VAL A 133 6.16 -16.83 -30.07
N ARG A 134 6.17 -17.78 -29.15
CA ARG A 134 6.80 -19.09 -29.35
C ARG A 134 5.82 -20.20 -29.03
N ALA A 135 5.71 -21.17 -29.93
CA ALA A 135 4.93 -22.37 -29.70
C ALA A 135 5.54 -23.19 -28.55
N ASP A 136 4.69 -23.90 -27.81
CA ASP A 136 5.14 -24.94 -26.89
C ASP A 136 5.06 -26.33 -27.55
N ALA A 137 5.60 -27.36 -26.88
CA ALA A 137 5.70 -28.71 -27.43
C ALA A 137 4.34 -29.40 -27.68
N SER A 138 3.22 -28.80 -27.26
CA SER A 138 1.87 -29.33 -27.43
C SER A 138 1.20 -28.82 -28.71
N PHE A 139 1.80 -27.86 -29.42
CA PHE A 139 1.27 -27.36 -30.69
C PHE A 139 1.41 -28.42 -31.78
N THR A 140 0.37 -28.55 -32.58
CA THR A 140 0.31 -29.39 -33.78
C THR A 140 0.33 -28.53 -35.04
N ASP A 141 0.50 -29.15 -36.22
CA ASP A 141 0.50 -28.49 -37.52
C ASP A 141 -0.79 -27.67 -37.79
N ASN A 142 -1.89 -27.98 -37.10
CA ASN A 142 -3.16 -27.27 -37.24
C ASN A 142 -3.32 -26.09 -36.27
N ASP A 143 -2.44 -25.97 -35.28
CA ASP A 143 -2.50 -24.92 -34.28
C ASP A 143 -1.85 -23.65 -34.80
N THR A 144 -2.51 -22.51 -34.60
CA THR A 144 -1.99 -21.22 -35.03
C THR A 144 -1.23 -20.54 -33.90
N LEU A 145 0.01 -20.15 -34.15
CA LEU A 145 0.83 -19.35 -33.24
C LEU A 145 0.33 -17.90 -33.13
N PHE A 146 -0.13 -17.34 -34.26
CA PHE A 146 -0.79 -16.04 -34.33
C PHE A 146 -1.84 -16.08 -35.42
N ALA A 147 -3.04 -15.55 -35.16
CA ALA A 147 -4.12 -15.51 -36.16
C ALA A 147 -4.88 -14.18 -36.13
N VAL A 148 -5.07 -13.59 -37.30
CA VAL A 148 -5.98 -12.47 -37.56
C VAL A 148 -7.25 -13.05 -38.17
N LYS A 149 -8.38 -12.80 -37.52
CA LYS A 149 -9.69 -13.30 -37.96
C LYS A 149 -10.59 -12.16 -38.44
N ASP A 150 -11.47 -12.44 -39.40
CA ASP A 150 -12.51 -11.51 -39.81
C ASP A 150 -13.66 -11.45 -38.78
N LYS A 151 -14.65 -10.59 -39.02
CA LYS A 151 -15.86 -10.46 -38.17
C LYS A 151 -16.69 -11.75 -38.09
N SER A 152 -16.48 -12.68 -39.01
CA SER A 152 -17.17 -13.96 -39.09
C SER A 152 -16.35 -15.09 -38.43
N GLY A 153 -15.17 -14.78 -37.90
CA GLY A 153 -14.28 -15.73 -37.22
C GLY A 153 -13.36 -16.52 -38.16
N ASN A 154 -13.37 -16.24 -39.47
CA ASN A 154 -12.50 -16.91 -40.43
C ASN A 154 -11.08 -16.34 -40.34
N ILE A 155 -10.07 -17.19 -40.49
CA ILE A 155 -8.68 -16.75 -40.54
C ILE A 155 -8.41 -15.99 -41.84
N VAL A 156 -7.98 -14.74 -41.71
CA VAL A 156 -7.53 -13.89 -42.82
C VAL A 156 -6.00 -13.94 -42.95
N PHE A 157 -5.30 -14.17 -41.84
CA PHE A 157 -3.87 -14.38 -41.79
C PHE A 157 -3.55 -15.25 -40.58
N ALA A 158 -2.68 -16.25 -40.73
CA ALA A 158 -2.17 -17.02 -39.61
C ALA A 158 -0.69 -17.37 -39.80
N VAL A 159 0.00 -17.52 -38.67
CA VAL A 159 1.34 -18.06 -38.57
C VAL A 159 1.23 -19.40 -37.87
N PHE A 160 1.77 -20.44 -38.48
CA PHE A 160 1.82 -21.80 -37.94
C PHE A 160 3.21 -22.08 -37.35
N PRO A 161 3.32 -22.99 -36.37
CA PRO A 161 4.58 -23.31 -35.70
C PRO A 161 5.66 -23.86 -36.65
N ASP A 162 5.28 -24.59 -37.69
CA ASP A 162 6.21 -25.36 -38.53
C ASP A 162 6.54 -24.75 -39.91
N GLY A 163 6.08 -23.52 -40.17
CA GLY A 163 6.43 -22.73 -41.36
C GLY A 163 5.58 -22.97 -42.59
#